data_AF-A0A353ZT60-F1
#
_entry.id   AF-A0A353ZT60-F1
#
_cell.length_a   1.000
_cell.length_b   1.000
_cell.length_c   1.000
_cell.angle_alpha   90.00
_cell.angle_beta   90.00
_cell.angle_gamma   90.00
#
_symmetry.space_group_name_H-M   'P 1'
#
loop_
_entity.id
_entity.type
_entity.pdbx_description
1 polymer ?
#
loop_
_entity_poly.entity_id
_entity_poly.type
_entity_poly.pdbx_seq_one_letter_code
_entity_poly.pdbx_strand_id
1 'polypeptide(L)'
;MKKILMVLTSVSEIGDTGEKTGYNVAETAHPWKVFKDSGHFVDFASIQGGQPPRDEVDSKDPIQVAFTEDEATRAGLYNTARVDVVDPDQYDAVFLVGGHGAMWDFPDSEG
;
A
#
# COMPACT_ATOMS: atom_id res chain seq x y z
N MET A 1 -3.91 -1.68 -21.21
CA MET A 1 -3.08 -1.83 -20.00
C MET A 1 -2.92 -0.46 -19.38
N LYS A 2 -3.12 -0.36 -18.07
CA LYS A 2 -3.10 0.90 -17.31
C LYS A 2 -2.12 0.75 -16.13
N LYS A 3 -1.50 1.85 -15.69
CA LYS A 3 -0.60 1.88 -14.53
C LYS A 3 -1.32 2.50 -13.33
N ILE A 4 -1.32 1.81 -12.21
CA ILE A 4 -2.00 2.21 -10.99
C ILE A 4 -0.97 2.30 -9.88
N LEU A 5 -0.94 3.43 -9.17
CA LEU A 5 -0.12 3.61 -7.98
C LEU A 5 -0.99 3.37 -6.74
N MET A 6 -0.63 2.39 -5.91
CA MET A 6 -1.22 2.20 -4.59
C MET A 6 -0.35 2.90 -3.54
N VAL A 7 -0.91 3.88 -2.85
CA VAL A 7 -0.21 4.68 -1.82
C VAL A 7 -0.56 4.14 -0.44
N LEU A 8 0.47 3.89 0.36
CA LEU A 8 0.41 3.24 1.67
C LEU A 8 0.89 4.19 2.77
N THR A 9 0.35 4.04 3.97
CA THR A 9 0.89 4.72 5.15
C THR A 9 2.30 4.22 5.49
N SER A 10 3.09 5.08 6.11
CA SER A 10 4.38 4.77 6.72
C SER A 10 4.31 4.72 8.26
N VAL A 11 3.12 4.91 8.85
CA VAL A 11 2.90 4.91 10.30
C VAL A 11 2.69 3.49 10.81
N SER A 12 3.51 3.06 11.77
CA SER A 12 3.49 1.70 12.33
C SER A 12 2.90 1.61 13.74
N GLU A 13 2.60 2.74 14.37
CA GLU A 13 2.04 2.82 15.73
C GLU A 13 0.96 3.91 15.82
N ILE A 14 -0.06 3.69 16.64
CA ILE A 14 -1.16 4.64 16.86
C ILE A 14 -0.69 5.73 17.84
N GLY A 15 -0.28 6.88 17.32
CA GLY A 15 0.23 7.98 18.14
C GLY A 15 1.31 7.51 19.12
N ASP A 16 1.14 7.82 20.41
CA ASP A 16 2.06 7.41 21.48
C ASP A 16 1.56 6.20 22.30
N THR A 17 0.60 5.42 21.79
CA THR A 17 0.00 4.30 22.56
C THR A 17 0.85 3.04 22.55
N GLY A 18 1.76 2.89 21.58
CA GLY A 18 2.52 1.67 21.32
C GLY A 18 1.70 0.55 20.65
N GLU A 19 0.41 0.78 20.35
CA GLU A 19 -0.39 -0.16 19.59
C GLU A 19 0.04 -0.15 18.11
N LYS A 20 0.33 -1.33 17.55
CA LYS A 20 0.80 -1.46 16.17
C LYS A 20 -0.31 -1.16 15.17
N THR A 21 0.07 -0.54 14.07
CA THR A 21 -0.80 -0.27 12.92
C THR A 21 -0.02 -0.32 11.60
N GLY A 22 -0.67 0.05 10.51
CA GLY A 22 -0.12 0.09 9.18
C GLY A 22 -1.22 0.26 8.14
N TYR A 23 -0.89 -0.03 6.89
CA TYR A 23 -1.91 -0.15 5.86
C TYR A 23 -2.75 -1.40 6.11
N ASN A 24 -4.03 -1.38 5.71
CA ASN A 24 -4.89 -2.55 5.82
C ASN A 24 -4.63 -3.54 4.67
N VAL A 25 -4.26 -4.77 5.02
CA VAL A 25 -3.89 -5.80 4.02
C VAL A 25 -5.07 -6.18 3.13
N ALA A 26 -6.30 -6.27 3.66
CA ALA A 26 -7.48 -6.57 2.85
C ALA A 26 -7.78 -5.45 1.83
N GLU A 27 -7.73 -4.19 2.28
CA GLU A 27 -7.92 -3.01 1.45
C GLU A 27 -6.79 -2.81 0.41
N THR A 28 -5.66 -3.48 0.58
CA THR A 28 -4.60 -3.52 -0.45
C THR A 28 -4.78 -4.71 -1.39
N ALA A 29 -4.94 -5.90 -0.82
CA ALA A 29 -4.92 -7.16 -1.55
C ALA A 29 -6.12 -7.30 -2.50
N HIS A 30 -7.32 -6.89 -2.08
CA HIS A 30 -8.53 -7.05 -2.88
C HIS A 30 -8.53 -6.12 -4.11
N PRO A 31 -8.25 -4.81 -4.00
CA PRO A 31 -8.07 -3.95 -5.18
C PRO A 31 -6.89 -4.38 -6.05
N TRP A 32 -5.74 -4.73 -5.46
CA TRP A 32 -4.59 -5.27 -6.20
C TRP A 32 -4.99 -6.46 -7.08
N LYS A 33 -5.77 -7.40 -6.54
CA LYS A 33 -6.23 -8.59 -7.27
C LYS A 33 -7.10 -8.21 -8.46
N VAL A 34 -8.05 -7.29 -8.26
CA VAL A 34 -8.94 -6.80 -9.32
C VAL A 34 -8.14 -6.10 -10.43
N PHE A 35 -7.19 -5.24 -10.06
CA PHE A 35 -6.34 -4.54 -11.02
C PHE A 35 -5.45 -5.51 -11.82
N LYS A 36 -4.78 -6.44 -11.13
CA LYS A 36 -3.92 -7.44 -11.74
C LYS A 36 -4.69 -8.36 -12.68
N ASP A 37 -5.84 -8.88 -12.27
CA ASP A 37 -6.69 -9.75 -13.09
C ASP A 37 -7.25 -9.02 -14.33
N SER A 38 -7.40 -7.70 -14.25
CA SER A 38 -7.81 -6.85 -15.37
C SER A 38 -6.66 -6.49 -16.32
N GLY A 39 -5.45 -7.04 -16.10
CA GLY A 39 -4.27 -6.77 -16.91
C GLY A 39 -3.71 -5.36 -16.72
N HIS A 40 -3.85 -4.79 -15.53
CA HIS A 40 -3.24 -3.52 -15.14
C HIS A 40 -1.95 -3.76 -14.35
N PHE A 41 -1.05 -2.79 -14.43
CA PHE A 41 0.19 -2.78 -13.67
C PHE A 41 -0.04 -2.02 -12.36
N VAL A 42 0.48 -2.56 -11.25
CA VAL A 42 0.34 -1.98 -9.92
C VAL A 42 1.73 -1.71 -9.34
N ASP A 43 2.01 -0.45 -9.05
CA ASP A 43 3.16 -0.01 -8.25
C ASP A 43 2.72 0.37 -6.84
N PHE A 44 3.70 0.43 -5.93
CA PHE A 44 3.49 0.86 -4.55
C PHE A 44 4.38 2.07 -4.22
N ALA A 45 3.79 3.05 -3.54
CA ALA A 45 4.50 4.13 -2.87
C ALA A 45 4.04 4.20 -1.41
N SER A 46 4.85 4.82 -0.55
CA SER A 46 4.41 5.15 0.80
C SER A 46 4.85 6.56 1.17
N ILE A 47 4.23 7.15 2.19
CA ILE A 47 4.47 8.55 2.55
C ILE A 47 5.96 8.84 2.78
N GLN A 48 6.65 7.97 3.53
CA GLN A 48 8.08 8.09 3.86
C GLN A 48 8.99 7.14 3.07
N GLY A 49 8.43 6.36 2.14
CA GLY A 49 9.18 5.34 1.39
C GLY A 49 9.68 4.19 2.27
N GLY A 50 10.51 3.32 1.71
CA GLY A 50 10.98 2.12 2.40
C GLY A 50 9.92 1.03 2.46
N GLN A 51 10.01 0.13 3.45
CA GLN A 51 9.00 -0.93 3.62
C GLN A 51 7.83 -0.40 4.45
N PRO A 52 6.62 -0.25 3.88
CA PRO A 52 5.48 0.26 4.63
C PRO A 52 5.01 -0.78 5.67
N PRO A 53 4.63 -0.32 6.87
CA PRO A 53 4.06 -1.20 7.90
C PRO A 53 2.67 -1.66 7.49
N ARG A 54 2.32 -2.88 7.87
CA ARG A 54 1.02 -3.51 7.57
C ARG A 54 0.35 -3.98 8.85
N ASP A 55 -0.98 -4.07 8.81
CA ASP A 55 -1.73 -4.81 9.81
C ASP A 55 -1.67 -6.35 9.59
N GLU A 56 -2.49 -7.07 10.35
CA GLU A 56 -2.51 -8.53 10.34
C GLU A 56 -3.01 -9.08 9.00
N VAL A 57 -2.44 -10.21 8.58
CA VAL A 57 -2.95 -10.97 7.43
C VAL A 57 -3.97 -11.97 7.92
N ASP A 58 -5.18 -11.94 7.36
CA ASP A 58 -6.13 -13.02 7.55
C ASP A 58 -5.70 -14.24 6.73
N SER A 59 -5.17 -15.26 7.42
CA SER A 59 -4.72 -16.51 6.77
C SER A 59 -5.87 -17.33 6.17
N LYS A 60 -7.13 -17.00 6.45
CA LYS A 60 -8.31 -17.62 5.83
C LYS A 60 -8.77 -16.88 4.58
N ASP A 61 -8.24 -15.69 4.31
CA ASP A 61 -8.50 -14.93 3.09
C ASP A 61 -7.45 -15.29 2.02
N PRO A 62 -7.81 -16.08 1.00
CA PRO A 62 -6.85 -16.52 -0.01
C PRO A 62 -6.31 -15.36 -0.85
N ILE A 63 -7.01 -14.23 -0.95
CA ILE A 63 -6.55 -13.07 -1.71
C ILE A 63 -5.45 -12.34 -0.93
N GLN A 64 -5.60 -12.20 0.39
CA GLN A 64 -4.55 -11.63 1.24
C GLN A 64 -3.30 -12.49 1.26
N VAL A 65 -3.46 -13.82 1.40
CA VAL A 65 -2.35 -14.77 1.34
C VAL A 65 -1.62 -14.63 0.00
N ALA A 66 -2.34 -14.72 -1.12
CA ALA A 66 -1.76 -14.57 -2.45
C ALA A 66 -1.04 -13.23 -2.65
N PHE A 67 -1.60 -12.13 -2.14
CA PHE A 67 -0.96 -10.81 -2.17
C PHE A 67 0.39 -10.82 -1.45
N THR A 68 0.46 -11.40 -0.24
CA THR A 68 1.70 -11.42 0.55
C THR A 68 2.76 -12.42 0.08
N GLU A 69 2.34 -13.41 -0.70
CA GLU A 69 3.22 -14.43 -1.28
C GLU A 69 3.67 -14.09 -2.71
N ASP A 70 2.97 -13.20 -3.42
CA ASP A 70 3.32 -12.77 -4.77
C ASP A 70 4.69 -12.07 -4.80
N GLU A 71 5.61 -12.59 -5.61
CA GLU A 71 6.99 -12.11 -5.67
C GLU A 71 7.08 -10.65 -6.13
N ALA A 72 6.25 -10.24 -7.10
CA ALA A 72 6.25 -8.88 -7.61
C ALA A 72 5.72 -7.91 -6.55
N THR A 73 4.65 -8.26 -5.84
CA THR A 73 4.15 -7.49 -4.70
C THR A 73 5.19 -7.37 -3.60
N ARG A 74 5.84 -8.47 -3.20
CA ARG A 74 6.89 -8.46 -2.18
C ARG A 74 8.06 -7.57 -2.57
N ALA A 75 8.49 -7.64 -3.83
CA ALA A 75 9.56 -6.80 -4.35
C ALA A 75 9.16 -5.31 -4.36
N GLY A 76 7.94 -5.01 -4.80
CA GLY A 76 7.41 -3.63 -4.82
C GLY A 76 7.26 -3.02 -3.43
N LEU A 77 6.88 -3.83 -2.42
CA LEU A 77 6.72 -3.39 -1.03
C LEU A 77 8.03 -3.36 -0.24
N TYR A 78 9.09 -4.06 -0.66
CA TYR A 78 10.33 -4.13 0.11
C TYR A 78 11.02 -2.78 0.27
N ASN A 79 10.92 -1.92 -0.74
CA ASN A 79 11.49 -0.58 -0.72
C ASN A 79 10.68 0.35 -1.64
N THR A 80 9.50 0.78 -1.17
CA THR A 80 8.64 1.68 -1.94
C THR A 80 9.31 3.04 -2.12
N ALA A 81 9.00 3.72 -3.22
CA ALA A 81 9.32 5.14 -3.35
C ALA A 81 8.60 5.94 -2.25
N ARG A 82 9.19 7.06 -1.85
CA ARG A 82 8.46 8.12 -1.14
C ARG A 82 7.44 8.73 -2.09
N VAL A 83 6.26 9.07 -1.60
CA VAL A 83 5.20 9.65 -2.43
C VAL A 83 5.65 10.95 -3.12
N ASP A 84 6.43 11.78 -2.42
CA ASP A 84 6.90 13.11 -2.87
C ASP A 84 7.97 13.10 -3.97
N VAL A 85 8.45 11.93 -4.37
CA VAL A 85 9.36 11.76 -5.51
C VAL A 85 8.72 10.99 -6.67
N VAL A 86 7.47 10.57 -6.53
CA VAL A 86 6.75 9.88 -7.60
C VAL A 86 6.23 10.91 -8.59
N ASP A 87 6.48 10.67 -9.87
CA ASP A 87 5.88 11.45 -10.95
C ASP A 87 4.45 10.94 -11.22
N PRO A 88 3.39 11.71 -10.85
CA PRO A 88 2.01 11.26 -10.99
C PRO A 88 1.60 11.09 -12.46
N ASP A 89 2.25 11.77 -13.41
CA ASP A 89 1.93 11.67 -14.83
C ASP A 89 2.29 10.28 -15.42
N GLN A 90 3.05 9.46 -14.68
CA GLN A 90 3.36 8.08 -15.05
C GLN A 90 2.23 7.09 -14.75
N TYR A 91 1.15 7.54 -14.09
CA TYR A 91 0.07 6.70 -13.61
C TYR A 91 -1.28 7.16 -14.17
N ASP A 92 -2.11 6.19 -14.53
CA ASP A 92 -3.49 6.45 -14.97
C ASP A 92 -4.45 6.62 -13.79
N ALA A 93 -4.07 6.13 -12.61
CA ALA A 93 -4.84 6.26 -11.37
C ALA A 93 -3.94 6.16 -10.13
N VAL A 94 -4.38 6.82 -9.06
CA VAL A 94 -3.83 6.68 -7.71
C VAL A 94 -4.91 6.09 -6.82
N PHE A 95 -4.55 5.07 -6.05
CA PHE A 95 -5.40 4.40 -5.07
C PHE A 95 -4.81 4.59 -3.67
N LEU A 96 -5.49 5.37 -2.83
CA LEU A 96 -5.09 5.59 -1.45
C LEU A 96 -5.63 4.44 -0.60
N VAL A 97 -4.73 3.62 -0.05
CA VAL A 97 -5.10 2.48 0.79
C VAL A 97 -5.32 2.97 2.22
N GLY A 98 -6.37 2.47 2.87
CA GLY A 98 -6.64 2.77 4.28
C GLY A 98 -5.83 1.91 5.24
N GLY A 99 -6.42 1.65 6.41
CA GLY A 99 -5.72 1.25 7.62
C GLY A 99 -5.53 2.42 8.59
N HIS A 100 -5.49 2.14 9.89
CA HIS A 100 -5.52 3.20 10.91
C HIS A 100 -4.30 4.14 10.82
N GLY A 101 -3.13 3.63 10.41
CA GLY A 101 -1.92 4.45 10.24
C GLY A 101 -2.11 5.63 9.29
N ALA A 102 -2.93 5.47 8.24
CA ALA A 102 -3.21 6.53 7.28
C ALA A 102 -3.78 7.80 7.92
N MET A 103 -4.45 7.68 9.07
CA MET A 103 -4.99 8.84 9.80
C MET A 103 -3.91 9.78 10.34
N TRP A 104 -2.66 9.33 10.46
CA TRP A 104 -1.55 10.10 11.03
C TRP A 104 -0.61 10.71 10.00
N ASP A 105 -0.58 10.21 8.76
CA ASP A 105 0.36 10.69 7.76
C ASP A 105 -0.27 11.07 6.41
N PHE A 106 -1.49 10.65 6.10
CA PHE A 106 -2.15 11.08 4.85
C PHE A 106 -2.65 12.53 4.89
N PRO A 107 -3.35 13.01 5.94
CA PRO A 107 -3.96 14.35 5.92
C PRO A 107 -2.97 15.50 5.74
N ASP A 108 -1.74 15.34 6.24
CA ASP A 108 -0.69 16.36 6.24
C ASP A 108 0.37 16.13 5.16
N SER A 109 0.24 15.07 4.34
CA SER A 109 1.13 14.83 3.21
C SER A 109 0.76 15.73 2.03
N GLU A 110 1.74 16.49 1.52
CA GLU A 110 1.53 17.44 0.40
C GLU A 110 1.55 16.78 -0.98
N GLY A 111 1.75 15.46 -1.07
CA GLY A 111 1.96 14.76 -2.33
C GLY A 111 3.42 14.74 -2.72
#